data_AF-A0A1V5PEJ3-F1
#
_entry.id   AF-A0A1V5PEJ3-F1
#
_cell.length_a   1.000
_cell.length_b   1.000
_cell.length_c   1.000
_cell.angle_alpha   90.00
_cell.angle_beta   90.00
_cell.angle_gamma   90.00
#
_symmetry.space_group_name_H-M   'P 1'
#
loop_
_entity.id
_entity.type
_entity.pdbx_description
1 polymer ?
#
loop_
_entity_poly.entity_id
_entity_poly.type
_entity_poly.pdbx_seq_one_letter_code
_entity_poly.pdbx_strand_id
1 'polypeptide(L)'
;MNVQFVAEAAGPVEAPGRLLNTLSRLSIFRLQERAWQALERGDVKQATHLLESAATRLFEIGHRELGQVALVEAERVQRGVEPTSRGRKQVRYGTRGLTRG
;
A
#
# COMPACT_ATOMS: atom_id res chain seq x y z
N MET A 1 34.14 -41.98 10.73
CA MET A 1 34.07 -40.84 9.79
C MET A 1 32.95 -39.93 10.25
N ASN A 2 33.27 -38.75 10.78
CA ASN A 2 32.27 -37.84 11.36
C ASN A 2 32.14 -36.63 10.43
N VAL A 3 30.97 -36.44 9.84
CA VAL A 3 30.63 -35.26 9.03
C VAL A 3 29.97 -34.24 9.95
N GLN A 4 30.68 -33.14 10.22
CA GLN A 4 30.09 -31.96 10.84
C GLN A 4 29.44 -31.11 9.76
N PHE A 5 28.13 -30.92 9.86
CA PHE A 5 27.44 -29.90 9.08
C PHE A 5 27.73 -28.53 9.71
N VAL A 6 28.52 -27.72 9.01
CA VAL A 6 28.64 -26.29 9.31
C VAL A 6 27.36 -25.64 8.76
N ALA A 7 26.48 -25.22 9.66
CA ALA A 7 25.39 -24.34 9.29
C ALA A 7 26.01 -22.99 8.91
N GLU A 8 26.13 -22.75 7.60
CA GLU A 8 26.48 -21.43 7.10
C GLU A 8 25.38 -20.48 7.54
N ALA A 9 25.69 -19.62 8.51
CA ALA A 9 24.80 -18.58 8.97
C ALA A 9 24.62 -17.61 7.80
N ALA A 10 23.56 -17.81 7.01
CA ALA A 10 23.09 -16.82 6.07
C ALA A 10 22.75 -15.57 6.90
N GLY A 11 23.67 -14.60 6.90
CA GLY A 11 23.44 -13.29 7.51
C GLY A 11 22.17 -12.66 6.94
N PRO A 12 21.54 -11.72 7.66
CA PRO A 12 20.33 -11.07 7.17
C PRO A 12 20.63 -10.49 5.79
N VAL A 13 20.00 -11.05 4.76
CA VAL A 13 20.08 -10.50 3.42
C VAL A 13 19.30 -9.19 3.48
N GLU A 14 19.98 -8.07 3.73
CA GLU A 14 19.38 -6.76 3.58
C GLU A 14 18.94 -6.64 2.13
N ALA A 15 17.64 -6.86 1.90
CA ALA A 15 17.06 -6.69 0.58
C ALA A 15 17.36 -5.25 0.12
N PRO A 16 17.82 -5.05 -1.12
CA PRO A 16 18.18 -3.71 -1.60
C PRO A 16 17.01 -2.76 -1.33
N GLY A 17 17.25 -1.62 -0.67
CA GLY A 17 16.17 -0.71 -0.25
C GLY A 17 15.22 -0.30 -1.39
N ARG A 18 15.73 -0.27 -2.63
CA ARG A 18 14.94 -0.04 -3.85
C ARG A 18 13.90 -1.14 -4.13
N LEU A 19 14.23 -2.40 -3.88
CA LEU A 19 13.32 -3.53 -4.02
C LEU A 19 12.20 -3.45 -2.98
N LEU A 20 12.56 -3.26 -1.71
CA LEU A 20 11.60 -3.11 -0.62
C LEU A 20 10.63 -1.95 -0.87
N ASN A 21 11.15 -0.79 -1.30
CA ASN A 21 10.31 0.35 -1.63
C ASN A 21 9.36 0.03 -2.80
N THR A 22 9.85 -0.65 -3.85
CA THR A 22 9.03 -1.08 -4.99
C THR A 22 7.93 -2.05 -4.59
N LEU A 23 8.23 -3.03 -3.72
CA LEU A 23 7.26 -3.98 -3.21
C LEU A 23 6.20 -3.30 -2.33
N SER A 24 6.60 -2.36 -1.46
CA SER A 24 5.66 -1.56 -0.66
C SER A 24 4.70 -0.78 -1.55
N ARG A 25 5.21 -0.13 -2.60
CA ARG A 25 4.39 0.60 -3.57
C ARG A 25 3.41 -0.30 -4.32
N LEU A 26 3.87 -1.49 -4.76
CA LEU A 26 3.00 -2.48 -5.39
C LEU A 26 1.88 -2.94 -4.44
N SER A 27 2.23 -3.16 -3.17
CA SER A 27 1.25 -3.53 -2.16
C SER A 27 0.21 -2.44 -1.94
N ILE A 28 0.63 -1.17 -1.85
CA ILE A 28 -0.28 -0.02 -1.73
C ILE A 28 -1.22 0.04 -2.94
N PHE A 29 -0.68 -0.08 -4.17
CA PHE A 29 -1.49 -0.10 -5.39
C PHE A 29 -2.55 -1.21 -5.37
N ARG A 30 -2.19 -2.41 -4.94
CA ARG A 30 -3.14 -3.54 -4.83
C ARG A 30 -4.24 -3.29 -3.80
N LEU A 31 -3.91 -2.65 -2.67
CA LEU A 31 -4.91 -2.28 -1.65
C LEU A 31 -5.93 -1.29 -2.23
N GLN A 32 -5.47 -0.29 -2.98
CA GLN A 32 -6.31 0.72 -3.61
C GLN A 32 -7.27 0.10 -4.64
N GLU A 33 -6.76 -0.73 -5.56
CA GLU A 33 -7.60 -1.41 -6.56
C GLU A 33 -8.66 -2.30 -5.91
N ARG A 34 -8.29 -3.04 -4.87
CA ARG A 34 -9.24 -3.86 -4.10
C ARG A 34 -10.29 -3.01 -3.39
N ALA A 35 -9.94 -1.81 -2.91
CA ALA A 35 -10.87 -0.90 -2.28
C ALA A 35 -11.95 -0.45 -3.27
N TRP A 36 -11.54 -0.10 -4.51
CA TRP A 36 -12.46 0.30 -5.56
C TRP A 36 -13.37 -0.84 -5.99
N GLN A 37 -12.83 -2.05 -6.15
CA GLN A 37 -13.65 -3.23 -6.44
C GLN A 37 -14.63 -3.55 -5.31
N ALA A 38 -14.26 -3.35 -4.04
CA ALA A 38 -15.15 -3.53 -2.90
C ALA A 38 -16.31 -2.51 -2.94
N LEU A 39 -15.99 -1.24 -3.20
CA LEU A 39 -16.98 -0.18 -3.39
C LEU A 39 -17.95 -0.45 -4.54
N GLU A 40 -17.45 -0.91 -5.69
CA GLU A 40 -18.28 -1.28 -6.85
C GLU A 40 -19.29 -2.39 -6.51
N ARG A 41 -18.97 -3.26 -5.55
CA ARG A 41 -19.87 -4.30 -5.02
C ARG A 41 -20.75 -3.81 -3.87
N GLY A 42 -20.65 -2.54 -3.47
CA GLY A 42 -21.36 -1.98 -2.31
C GLY A 42 -20.76 -2.36 -0.95
N ASP A 43 -19.58 -3.00 -0.92
CA ASP A 43 -18.90 -3.38 0.32
C ASP A 43 -18.08 -2.20 0.87
N VAL A 44 -18.81 -1.23 1.42
CA VAL A 44 -18.27 0.00 2.00
C VAL A 44 -17.27 -0.29 3.12
N LYS A 45 -17.58 -1.25 3.99
CA LYS A 45 -16.72 -1.59 5.14
C LYS A 45 -15.36 -2.12 4.67
N GLN A 46 -15.35 -3.05 3.72
CA GLN A 46 -14.11 -3.58 3.18
C GLN A 46 -13.32 -2.50 2.43
N ALA A 47 -13.98 -1.62 1.71
CA ALA A 47 -13.33 -0.52 1.01
C ALA A 47 -12.66 0.47 1.96
N THR A 48 -13.35 0.88 3.04
CA THR A 48 -12.78 1.73 4.09
C THR A 48 -11.51 1.11 4.68
N HIS A 49 -11.57 -0.16 5.11
CA HIS A 49 -10.40 -0.83 5.70
C HIS A 49 -9.21 -0.96 4.75
N LEU A 50 -9.46 -1.16 3.45
CA LEU A 50 -8.40 -1.24 2.44
C LEU A 50 -7.74 0.12 2.21
N LEU A 51 -8.51 1.22 2.25
CA LEU A 51 -7.98 2.58 2.16
C LEU A 51 -7.18 2.98 3.41
N GLU A 52 -7.66 2.63 4.61
CA GLU A 52 -6.91 2.79 5.87
C GLU A 52 -5.58 2.03 5.82
N SER A 53 -5.61 0.76 5.38
CA SER A 53 -4.40 -0.05 5.22
C SER A 53 -3.41 0.55 4.23
N ALA A 54 -3.92 1.13 3.13
CA ALA A 54 -3.09 1.83 2.16
C ALA A 54 -2.46 3.10 2.78
N ALA A 55 -3.22 3.85 3.59
CA ALA A 55 -2.72 5.01 4.30
C ALA A 55 -1.59 4.66 5.29
N THR A 56 -1.78 3.64 6.13
CA THR A 56 -0.75 3.16 7.06
C THR A 56 0.56 2.87 6.34
N ARG A 57 0.48 2.14 5.23
CA ARG A 57 1.65 1.73 4.46
C ARG A 57 2.33 2.90 3.72
N LEU A 58 1.55 3.91 3.32
CA LEU A 58 2.08 5.17 2.79
C LEU A 58 2.84 5.95 3.88
N PHE A 59 2.34 5.98 5.11
CA PHE A 59 3.05 6.59 6.24
C PHE A 59 4.36 5.86 6.57
N GLU A 60 4.34 4.52 6.57
CA GLU A 60 5.53 3.69 6.81
C GLU A 60 6.68 3.99 5.83
N ILE A 61 6.37 4.30 4.56
CA ILE A 61 7.38 4.64 3.55
C ILE A 61 7.61 6.16 3.40
N GLY A 62 7.08 6.98 4.32
CA GLY A 62 7.31 8.43 4.38
C GLY A 62 6.44 9.29 3.46
N HIS A 63 5.45 8.71 2.76
CA HIS A 63 4.54 9.44 1.87
C HIS A 63 3.34 10.02 2.61
N ARG A 64 3.59 10.98 3.52
CA ARG A 64 2.59 11.53 4.44
C ARG A 64 1.39 12.16 3.73
N GLU A 65 1.61 12.96 2.68
CA GLU A 65 0.51 13.61 1.95
C GLU A 65 -0.42 12.58 1.30
N LEU A 66 0.14 11.56 0.65
CA LEU A 66 -0.64 10.49 0.04
C LEU A 66 -1.38 9.66 1.08
N GLY A 67 -0.75 9.40 2.24
CA GLY A 67 -1.40 8.73 3.36
C GLY A 67 -2.62 9.52 3.86
N GLN A 68 -2.50 10.84 3.98
CA GLN A 68 -3.60 11.70 4.38
C GLN A 68 -4.74 11.70 3.34
N VAL A 69 -4.43 11.73 2.05
CA VAL A 69 -5.45 11.62 0.99
C VAL A 69 -6.20 10.29 1.11
N ALA A 70 -5.49 9.18 1.36
CA ALA A 70 -6.12 7.87 1.52
C ALA A 70 -7.06 7.80 2.74
N LEU A 71 -6.70 8.41 3.88
CA LEU A 71 -7.58 8.51 5.05
C LEU A 71 -8.83 9.36 4.76
N VAL A 72 -8.68 10.51 4.09
CA VAL A 72 -9.83 11.36 3.74
C VAL A 72 -10.80 10.60 2.84
N GLU A 73 -10.31 9.84 1.87
CA GLU A 73 -11.18 9.01 1.02
C GLU A 73 -11.82 7.85 1.82
N ALA A 74 -11.10 7.25 2.77
CA ALA A 74 -11.66 6.23 3.66
C ALA A 74 -12.85 6.77 4.47
N GLU A 75 -12.72 7.98 5.02
CA GLU A 75 -13.80 8.67 5.75
C GLU A 75 -15.00 8.98 4.84
N ARG A 76 -14.77 9.43 3.60
CA ARG A 76 -15.86 9.71 2.64
C ARG A 76 -16.65 8.44 2.35
N VAL A 77 -15.92 7.36 2.02
CA VAL A 77 -16.50 6.05 1.73
C VAL A 77 -17.31 5.55 2.92
N GLN A 78 -16.77 5.65 4.14
CA GLN A 78 -17.46 5.25 5.36
C GLN A 78 -18.77 6.02 5.57
N ARG A 79 -18.82 7.30 5.18
CA ARG A 79 -20.04 8.14 5.23
C ARG A 79 -21.01 7.89 4.06
N GLY A 80 -20.75 6.90 3.21
CA GLY A 80 -21.55 6.60 2.02
C GLY A 80 -21.39 7.62 0.89
N VAL A 81 -20.37 8.47 0.97
CA VAL A 81 -20.07 9.45 -0.09
C VAL A 81 -19.10 8.81 -1.06
N GLU A 82 -19.37 8.95 -2.36
CA GLU A 82 -18.47 8.42 -3.37
C GLU A 82 -17.05 9.01 -3.25
N PRO A 83 -16.02 8.18 -3.48
CA PRO A 83 -14.65 8.65 -3.50
C PRO A 83 -14.43 9.64 -4.64
N THR A 84 -13.67 10.69 -4.38
CA THR A 84 -13.49 11.77 -5.36
C THR A 84 -12.64 11.33 -6.54
N SER A 85 -12.98 11.79 -7.75
CA SER A 85 -12.16 11.54 -8.95
C SER A 85 -10.71 12.02 -8.79
N ARG A 86 -10.50 13.11 -8.05
CA ARG A 86 -9.17 13.65 -7.73
C ARG A 86 -8.43 12.77 -6.72
N GLY A 87 -9.09 12.29 -5.67
CA GLY A 87 -8.52 11.38 -4.67
C GLY A 87 -8.11 10.05 -5.31
N ARG A 88 -9.01 9.42 -6.09
CA ARG A 88 -8.68 8.21 -6.86
C ARG A 88 -7.45 8.39 -7.75
N LYS A 89 -7.37 9.53 -8.45
CA LYS A 89 -6.20 9.84 -9.31
C LYS A 89 -4.93 10.06 -8.49
N GLN A 90 -4.95 10.85 -7.43
CA GLN A 90 -3.75 11.11 -6.60
C GLN A 90 -3.21 9.82 -5.97
N VAL A 91 -4.10 9.00 -5.44
CA VAL A 91 -3.81 7.70 -4.82
C VAL A 91 -3.20 6.73 -5.86
N ARG A 92 -3.77 6.69 -7.07
CA ARG A 92 -3.32 5.83 -8.19
C ARG A 92 -2.04 6.31 -8.89
N TYR A 93 -1.86 7.62 -9.07
CA TYR A 93 -0.72 8.18 -9.81
C TYR A 93 0.46 8.53 -8.92
N GLY A 94 0.21 8.90 -7.65
CA GLY A 94 1.26 9.08 -6.65
C GLY A 94 2.09 7.81 -6.44
N THR A 95 1.47 6.63 -6.54
CA THR A 95 2.18 5.34 -6.47
C THR A 95 2.94 4.97 -7.75
N ARG A 96 2.49 5.45 -8.92
CA ARG A 96 3.15 5.23 -10.23
C ARG A 96 4.35 6.15 -10.44
N GLY A 97 4.31 7.40 -9.97
CA GLY A 97 5.40 8.37 -10.14
C GLY A 97 6.73 7.95 -9.49
N LEU A 98 6.67 7.05 -8.52
CA LEU A 98 7.80 6.58 -7.74
C LEU A 98 8.66 5.49 -8.42
N THR A 99 8.27 5.04 -9.62
CA THR A 99 9.07 4.08 -10.43
C THR A 99 10.15 4.76 -11.28
N ARG A 100 10.15 6.10 -11.40
CA ARG A 100 11.14 6.85 -12.17
C ARG A 100 12.18 7.59 -11.32
N GLY A 101 12.12 7.48 -10.00
CA GLY A 101 13.12 7.99 -9.06
C GLY A 101 14.12 6.92 -8.65
#